data_AF-A0A8D8YV01-F1
#
_entry.id   AF-A0A8D8YV01-F1
#
_cell.length_a   1.000
_cell.length_b   1.000
_cell.length_c   1.000
_cell.angle_alpha   90.00
_cell.angle_beta   90.00
_cell.angle_gamma   90.00
#
_symmetry.space_group_name_H-M   'P 1'
#
loop_
_entity.id
_entity.type
_entity.pdbx_description
1 polymer ?
#
loop_
_entity_poly.entity_id
_entity_poly.type
_entity_poly.pdbx_seq_one_letter_code
_entity_poly.pdbx_strand_id
1 'polypeptide(L)'
;MPIITDTNIPHNRPDIVMMDKEQSQLNNNGKGFIIDVAIPLDENMQKTYTEKIRKYQDLKYKITQMYKLSSVSVIPIVISSNGLVHRNTKQGLPTSLWFEQCGTTH
;
A
#
# COMPACT_ATOMS: atom_id res chain seq x y z
N MET A 1 -5.70 8.88 -11.58
CA MET A 1 -4.72 9.80 -12.22
C MET A 1 -3.31 9.28 -11.94
N PRO A 2 -2.32 9.48 -12.84
CA PRO A 2 -0.93 9.09 -12.56
C PRO A 2 -0.31 9.98 -11.49
N ILE A 3 0.53 9.40 -10.65
CA ILE A 3 1.41 10.14 -9.75
C ILE A 3 2.53 10.72 -10.59
N ILE A 4 2.68 12.04 -10.51
CA ILE A 4 3.73 12.77 -11.21
C ILE A 4 5.01 12.65 -10.39
N THR A 5 6.07 12.16 -11.01
CA THR A 5 7.41 12.03 -10.46
C THR A 5 8.42 12.74 -11.36
N ASP A 6 9.60 13.04 -10.81
CA ASP A 6 10.74 13.65 -11.50
C ASP A 6 11.27 12.81 -12.68
N THR A 7 11.04 11.50 -12.64
CA THR A 7 11.39 10.56 -13.72
C THR A 7 10.15 9.80 -14.20
N ASN A 8 10.17 9.34 -15.46
CA ASN A 8 9.10 8.49 -15.99
C ASN A 8 9.13 7.11 -15.29
N ILE A 9 8.03 6.75 -14.62
CA ILE A 9 7.84 5.44 -13.99
C ILE A 9 6.68 4.73 -14.70
N PRO A 10 6.89 3.50 -15.23
CA PRO A 10 5.87 2.79 -16.01
C PRO A 10 4.62 2.43 -15.19
N HIS A 11 4.75 2.33 -13.87
CA HIS A 11 3.69 1.90 -12.98
C HIS A 11 3.40 2.94 -11.89
N ASN A 12 2.72 4.02 -12.28
CA ASN A 12 2.47 5.20 -11.42
C ASN A 12 0.99 5.48 -11.12
N ARG A 13 0.10 4.50 -11.33
CA ARG A 13 -1.35 4.62 -11.09
C ARG A 13 -1.86 3.55 -10.11
N PRO A 14 -1.52 3.64 -8.82
CA PRO A 14 -2.18 2.84 -7.80
C PRO A 14 -3.61 3.33 -7.56
N ASP A 15 -4.44 2.49 -6.95
CA ASP A 15 -5.80 2.89 -6.55
C ASP A 15 -5.78 3.99 -5.48
N ILE A 16 -4.94 3.84 -4.44
CA ILE A 16 -4.87 4.78 -3.32
C ILE A 16 -3.40 5.00 -2.91
N VAL A 17 -3.06 6.26 -2.60
CA VAL A 17 -1.83 6.61 -1.88
C VAL A 17 -2.17 7.45 -0.66
N MET A 18 -1.64 7.02 0.49
CA MET A 18 -1.75 7.71 1.76
C MET A 18 -0.35 8.11 2.24
N MET A 19 -0.19 9.31 2.80
CA MET A 19 1.08 9.77 3.34
C MET A 19 0.86 10.76 4.47
N ASP A 20 1.63 10.61 5.55
CA ASP A 20 1.70 11.55 6.65
C ASP A 20 2.71 12.65 6.32
N LYS A 21 2.21 13.72 5.67
CA LYS A 21 3.03 14.85 5.26
C LYS A 21 3.46 15.72 6.43
N GLU A 22 2.64 15.81 7.46
CA GLU A 22 2.89 16.66 8.62
C GLU A 22 4.12 16.15 9.37
N GLN A 23 4.14 14.86 9.73
CA GLN A 23 5.31 14.25 10.37
C GLN A 23 6.54 14.30 9.45
N SER A 24 6.35 14.11 8.14
CA SER A 24 7.46 14.25 7.19
C SER A 24 8.10 15.65 7.25
N GLN A 25 7.29 16.70 7.27
CA GLN A 25 7.76 18.09 7.31
C GLN A 25 8.35 18.48 8.67
N LEU A 26 7.80 17.95 9.77
CA LEU A 26 8.23 18.29 11.12
C LEU A 26 9.55 17.60 11.51
N ASN A 27 9.69 16.30 11.23
CA ASN A 27 10.81 15.49 11.74
C ASN A 27 11.30 14.39 10.77
N ASN A 28 10.87 14.39 9.51
CA ASN A 28 11.16 13.34 8.51
C ASN A 28 10.73 11.92 8.95
N ASN A 29 9.79 11.79 9.88
CA ASN A 29 9.29 10.49 10.33
C ASN A 29 7.98 10.05 9.64
N GLY A 30 7.44 10.89 8.74
CA GLY A 30 6.22 10.60 8.00
C GLY A 30 6.27 9.26 7.28
N LYS A 31 5.17 8.49 7.35
CA LYS A 31 5.03 7.19 6.67
C LYS A 31 4.08 7.32 5.49
N GLY A 32 4.27 6.47 4.48
CA GLY A 32 3.38 6.38 3.33
C GLY A 32 2.94 4.95 2.99
N PHE A 33 1.83 4.85 2.27
CA PHE A 33 1.24 3.59 1.85
C PHE A 33 0.74 3.71 0.41
N ILE A 34 1.11 2.74 -0.41
CA ILE A 34 0.57 2.52 -1.77
C ILE A 34 -0.36 1.32 -1.67
N ILE A 35 -1.65 1.53 -1.88
CA ILE A 35 -2.68 0.51 -1.75
C ILE A 35 -3.29 0.24 -3.12
N ASP A 36 -3.38 -1.03 -3.48
CA ASP A 36 -3.86 -1.47 -4.80
C ASP A 36 -4.67 -2.75 -4.67
N VAL A 37 -5.88 -2.75 -5.23
CA VAL A 37 -6.86 -3.83 -5.11
C VAL A 37 -6.83 -4.72 -6.37
N ALA A 38 -7.03 -6.02 -6.23
CA ALA A 38 -7.33 -6.91 -7.37
C ALA A 38 -8.24 -8.06 -7.00
N ILE A 39 -8.96 -8.52 -8.01
CA ILE A 39 -9.86 -9.66 -7.95
C ILE A 39 -9.47 -10.73 -8.98
N PRO A 40 -8.48 -11.60 -8.67
CA PRO A 40 -8.11 -12.71 -9.55
C PRO A 40 -8.94 -13.98 -9.27
N LEU A 41 -8.75 -15.01 -10.09
CA LEU A 41 -9.13 -16.39 -9.72
C LEU A 41 -8.28 -16.90 -8.55
N ASP A 42 -8.80 -17.86 -7.78
CA ASP A 42 -8.16 -18.42 -6.57
C ASP A 42 -6.70 -18.84 -6.82
N GLU A 43 -6.43 -19.56 -7.91
CA GLU A 43 -5.10 -20.05 -8.30
C GLU A 43 -4.09 -18.92 -8.61
N ASN A 44 -4.59 -17.74 -8.99
CA ASN A 44 -3.77 -16.60 -9.43
C ASN A 44 -3.52 -15.58 -8.31
N MET A 45 -4.05 -15.80 -7.11
CA MET A 45 -3.94 -14.84 -5.99
C MET A 45 -2.50 -14.54 -5.60
N GLN A 46 -1.67 -15.57 -5.40
CA GLN A 46 -0.27 -15.41 -4.98
C GLN A 46 0.54 -14.66 -6.05
N LYS A 47 0.35 -15.04 -7.32
CA LYS A 47 1.01 -14.38 -8.46
C LYS A 47 0.64 -12.89 -8.52
N THR A 48 -0.66 -12.59 -8.46
CA THR A 48 -1.18 -11.21 -8.47
C THR A 48 -0.64 -10.38 -7.32
N TYR A 49 -0.55 -10.95 -6.11
CA TYR A 49 0.00 -10.29 -4.93
C TYR A 49 1.48 -9.93 -5.14
N THR A 50 2.31 -10.90 -5.55
CA THR A 50 3.74 -10.69 -5.79
C THR A 50 4.00 -9.70 -6.93
N GLU A 51 3.22 -9.78 -8.01
CA GLU A 51 3.32 -8.84 -9.14
C GLU A 51 3.04 -7.40 -8.71
N LYS A 52 1.99 -7.14 -7.92
CA LYS A 52 1.71 -5.79 -7.40
C LYS A 52 2.84 -5.26 -6.51
N ILE A 53 3.40 -6.10 -5.63
CA ILE A 53 4.56 -5.70 -4.81
C ILE A 53 5.73 -5.29 -5.71
N ARG A 54 6.07 -6.11 -6.71
CA ARG A 54 7.17 -5.84 -7.63
C ARG A 54 6.93 -4.58 -8.46
N LYS A 55 5.72 -4.44 -9.01
CA LYS A 55 5.28 -3.35 -9.89
C LYS A 55 5.49 -1.97 -9.27
N TYR A 56 5.26 -1.84 -7.97
CA TYR A 56 5.32 -0.55 -7.28
C TYR A 56 6.62 -0.27 -6.51
N GLN A 57 7.67 -1.08 -6.65
CA GLN A 57 8.94 -0.83 -5.95
C GLN A 57 9.58 0.52 -6.34
N ASP A 58 9.61 0.83 -7.63
CA ASP A 58 10.20 2.07 -8.13
C ASP A 58 9.40 3.29 -7.67
N LEU A 59 8.06 3.19 -7.75
CA LEU A 59 7.16 4.23 -7.27
C LEU A 59 7.31 4.45 -5.76
N LYS A 60 7.39 3.36 -4.98
CA LYS A 60 7.66 3.40 -3.53
C LYS A 60 8.94 4.17 -3.24
N TYR A 61 10.03 3.83 -3.90
CA TYR A 61 11.31 4.50 -3.70
C TYR A 61 11.20 6.00 -4.01
N LYS A 62 10.58 6.35 -5.14
CA LYS A 62 10.44 7.74 -5.59
C LYS A 62 9.56 8.58 -4.67
N ILE A 63 8.41 8.05 -4.24
CA ILE A 63 7.54 8.73 -3.27
C ILE A 63 8.27 8.94 -1.93
N THR A 64 9.05 7.94 -1.48
CA THR A 64 9.83 8.05 -0.24
C THR A 64 10.79 9.23 -0.30
N GLN A 65 11.54 9.36 -1.40
CA GLN A 65 12.50 10.45 -1.59
C GLN A 65 11.82 11.81 -1.81
N MET A 66 10.84 11.88 -2.71
CA MET A 66 10.19 13.13 -3.11
C MET A 66 9.47 13.82 -1.95
N TYR A 67 8.88 13.04 -1.05
CA TYR A 67 8.16 13.56 0.11
C TYR A 67 8.93 13.45 1.43
N LYS A 68 10.22 13.07 1.42
CA LYS A 68 11.08 12.90 2.59
C LYS A 68 10.50 11.99 3.69
N LEU A 69 9.76 10.97 3.28
CA LEU A 69 9.12 10.03 4.19
C LEU A 69 10.18 9.07 4.77
N SER A 70 9.99 8.63 6.02
CA SER A 70 10.84 7.63 6.65
C SER A 70 10.70 6.26 5.98
N SER A 71 9.49 5.94 5.52
CA SER A 71 9.19 4.68 4.85
C SER A 71 7.90 4.76 4.03
N VAL A 72 7.86 3.99 2.94
CA VAL A 72 6.64 3.74 2.17
C VAL A 72 6.44 2.23 2.02
N SER A 73 5.22 1.75 2.23
CA SER A 73 4.85 0.33 2.10
C SER A 73 3.87 0.12 0.95
N VAL A 74 4.01 -0.99 0.23
CA VAL A 74 3.04 -1.43 -0.78
C VAL A 74 2.11 -2.45 -0.14
N ILE A 75 0.81 -2.21 -0.20
CA ILE A 75 -0.24 -3.04 0.41
C ILE A 75 -1.16 -3.55 -0.70
N PRO A 76 -0.93 -4.77 -1.22
CA PRO A 76 -1.84 -5.39 -2.17
C PRO A 76 -3.06 -5.95 -1.42
N ILE A 77 -4.25 -5.48 -1.79
CA ILE A 77 -5.51 -6.06 -1.34
C ILE A 77 -5.97 -7.03 -2.43
N VAL A 78 -5.75 -8.33 -2.22
CA VAL A 78 -6.08 -9.37 -3.20
C VAL A 78 -7.18 -10.26 -2.64
N ILE A 79 -8.34 -10.21 -3.28
CA ILE A 79 -9.54 -10.96 -2.90
C ILE A 79 -9.95 -11.78 -4.12
N SER A 80 -10.11 -13.09 -4.03
CA SER A 80 -10.49 -13.87 -5.20
C SER A 80 -11.94 -13.64 -5.59
N SER A 81 -12.30 -14.03 -6.82
CA SER A 81 -13.70 -14.05 -7.28
C SER A 81 -14.63 -14.85 -6.37
N ASN A 82 -14.09 -15.84 -5.66
CA ASN A 82 -14.83 -16.69 -4.72
C ASN A 82 -14.80 -16.17 -3.27
N GLY A 83 -14.24 -14.98 -3.03
CA GLY A 83 -14.21 -14.34 -1.72
C GLY A 83 -13.06 -14.77 -0.82
N LEU A 84 -12.07 -15.52 -1.31
CA LEU A 84 -10.85 -15.81 -0.55
C LEU A 84 -10.01 -14.55 -0.43
N VAL A 85 -9.42 -14.29 0.73
CA VAL A 85 -8.52 -13.14 0.93
C VAL A 85 -7.08 -13.65 1.04
N HIS A 86 -6.16 -13.01 0.32
CA HIS A 86 -4.76 -13.39 0.39
C HIS A 86 -4.21 -13.23 1.82
N ARG A 87 -3.56 -14.28 2.35
CA ARG A 87 -3.11 -14.35 3.75
C ARG A 87 -2.28 -13.15 4.22
N ASN A 88 -1.46 -12.60 3.31
CA ASN A 88 -0.56 -11.48 3.64
C ASN A 88 -1.20 -10.10 3.42
N THR A 89 -2.45 -10.02 2.96
CA THR A 89 -3.17 -8.74 2.86
C THR A 89 -3.40 -8.13 4.25
N LYS A 90 -3.69 -8.95 5.28
CA LYS A 90 -3.91 -8.46 6.65
C LYS A 90 -2.64 -7.94 7.33
N GLN A 91 -1.47 -8.50 6.99
CA GLN A 91 -0.19 -8.11 7.59
C GLN A 91 0.33 -6.75 7.10
N GLY A 92 -0.10 -6.32 5.91
CA GLY A 92 0.35 -5.06 5.31
C GLY A 92 -0.36 -3.82 5.83
N LEU A 93 -1.53 -3.98 6.46
CA LEU A 93 -2.31 -2.85 6.95
C LEU A 93 -1.69 -2.27 8.23
N PRO A 94 -1.39 -0.95 8.29
CA PRO A 94 -0.89 -0.32 9.51
C PRO A 94 -1.89 -0.50 10.66
N THR A 95 -1.35 -0.73 11.86
CA THR A 95 -2.17 -1.02 13.05
C THR A 95 -3.19 0.09 13.35
N SER A 96 -2.89 1.33 12.96
CA SER A 96 -3.76 2.50 13.10
C SER A 96 -4.97 2.51 12.15
N LEU A 97 -5.04 1.61 11.15
CA LEU A 97 -6.22 1.42 10.30
C LEU A 97 -7.18 0.37 10.87
N TRP A 98 -6.80 -0.36 11.91
CA TRP A 98 -7.78 -1.04 12.73
C TRP A 98 -8.48 0.05 13.56
N PHE A 99 -9.75 0.32 13.26
CA PHE A 99 -10.61 0.86 14.31
C PHE A 99 -10.47 -0.07 15.51
N GLU A 100 -10.14 0.48 16.68
CA GLU A 100 -10.31 -0.22 17.96
C GLU A 100 -11.66 -0.94 17.88
N GLN A 101 -11.62 -2.27 17.95
CA GLN A 101 -12.84 -3.01 18.19
C GLN A 101 -13.42 -2.45 19.48
N CYS A 102 -14.58 -1.80 19.34
CA CYS A 102 -15.45 -1.35 20.42
C CYS A 102 -15.30 -2.28 21.62
N GLY A 103 -15.00 -1.71 22.77
CA GLY A 103 -14.69 -2.45 23.99
C GLY A 103 -15.65 -3.60 24.25
N THR A 104 -15.09 -4.80 24.40
CA THR A 104 -15.73 -5.85 25.18
C THR A 104 -15.27 -5.70 26.61
N THR A 105 -16.13 -5.06 27.40
CA THR A 105 -16.24 -5.25 28.83
C THR A 105 -16.33 -6.74 29.16
N HIS A 106 -15.44 -7.21 30.02
CA HIS A 106 -15.76 -8.22 31.03
C HIS A 106 -15.15 -7.78 32.34
#